data_AF-A0A921SZW5-F1
#
_entry.id   AF-A0A921SZW5-F1
#
_cell.length_a   1.000
_cell.length_b   1.000
_cell.length_c   1.000
_cell.angle_alpha   90.00
_cell.angle_beta   90.00
_cell.angle_gamma   90.00
#
_symmetry.space_group_name_H-M   'P 1'
#
loop_
_entity.id
_entity.type
_entity.pdbx_description
1 polymer ?
#
loop_
_entity_poly.entity_id
_entity_poly.type
_entity_poly.pdbx_seq_one_letter_code
_entity_poly.pdbx_strand_id
1 'polypeptide(L)'
;TLLTPYFIKVNARHLTSGTRKDIILICDYCGKEYAVCNKAWQNNKKRQLLKKDACSYDCRNEYTKEVTLIKYGVNNVSQLEEVKIKMRNTNLERYGVEYYSQTDDYKDKVRDTCINKYGVDHYSKTNEYKERVVSTMLEKYGVEYYTQTDEYKEKSEKTCLIKYGTTSPQKSKIIQEKTKLTNLERYGVENVFASEDVKQKIKDVWNKKYGVEYYSQTDEYKLKMKNITSQDGYYDERNKKSKITNLKRYGVTSYSKTNEYKERVKATNLKRYGVDWNLKSPEVRKKIYNTFTKNGTMATSKQQLHIHSLLGGELNYCTGKCFLDIAFLDDMIYLEYDGGGHDLSVKLGKMSKEEFERKEMKRYYALKSEGWKCIKVISENDKIPSDEDIKSIHKKCLELLRDNNWVEVNYNAKTIRTFSETINYECGKLRRIS
;
A
#
# COMPACT_ATOMS: atom_id res chain seq x y z
N THR A 1 84.53 -37.29 -48.56
CA THR A 1 83.33 -38.13 -48.79
C THR A 1 82.59 -38.25 -47.49
N LEU A 2 81.51 -37.48 -47.30
CA LEU A 2 80.67 -37.58 -46.11
C LEU A 2 79.90 -38.90 -46.18
N LEU A 3 80.31 -39.88 -45.37
CA LEU A 3 79.58 -41.13 -45.20
C LEU A 3 78.22 -40.80 -44.59
N THR A 4 77.16 -40.87 -45.41
CA THR A 4 75.79 -40.89 -44.91
C THR A 4 75.62 -42.14 -44.05
N PRO A 5 75.23 -42.02 -42.77
CA PRO A 5 75.01 -43.18 -41.93
C PRO A 5 73.89 -44.03 -42.55
N TYR A 6 74.24 -45.25 -42.94
CA TYR A 6 73.31 -46.23 -43.47
C TYR A 6 72.49 -46.82 -42.32
N PHE A 7 71.20 -46.47 -42.25
CA PHE A 7 70.30 -47.02 -41.24
C PHE A 7 69.68 -48.32 -41.75
N ILE A 8 69.95 -49.43 -41.05
CA ILE A 8 69.32 -50.72 -41.32
C ILE A 8 68.02 -50.79 -40.51
N LYS A 9 66.88 -50.92 -41.20
CA LYS A 9 65.62 -51.29 -40.55
C LYS A 9 65.64 -52.77 -40.23
N VAL A 10 65.70 -53.10 -38.95
CA VAL A 10 65.60 -54.48 -38.46
C VAL A 10 64.23 -54.70 -37.83
N ASN A 11 63.67 -55.90 -37.98
CA ASN A 11 62.44 -56.27 -37.31
C ASN A 11 62.65 -56.19 -35.78
N ALA A 12 61.74 -55.52 -35.06
CA ALA A 12 61.86 -55.34 -33.62
C ALA A 12 61.97 -56.68 -32.84
N ARG A 13 61.44 -57.78 -33.39
CA ARG A 13 61.55 -59.14 -32.84
C ARG A 13 62.97 -59.70 -32.85
N HIS A 14 63.85 -59.14 -33.67
CA HIS A 14 65.26 -59.54 -33.77
C HIS A 14 66.18 -58.72 -32.87
N LEU A 15 65.63 -57.76 -32.11
CA LEU A 15 66.39 -57.00 -31.12
C LEU A 15 66.52 -57.82 -29.82
N THR A 16 67.73 -57.93 -29.28
CA THR A 16 67.96 -58.56 -27.99
C THR A 16 67.28 -57.77 -26.87
N SER A 17 66.83 -58.49 -25.84
CA SER A 17 66.18 -57.91 -24.67
C SER A 17 67.10 -56.87 -23.99
N GLY A 18 66.56 -55.70 -23.65
CA GLY A 18 67.32 -54.62 -23.01
C GLY A 18 68.11 -53.69 -23.95
N THR A 19 67.99 -53.84 -25.28
CA THR A 19 68.60 -52.91 -26.25
C THR A 19 68.08 -51.47 -26.05
N ARG A 20 68.97 -50.47 -26.08
CA ARG A 20 68.61 -49.05 -25.90
C ARG A 20 68.23 -48.31 -27.21
N LYS A 21 68.01 -49.04 -28.30
CA LYS A 21 67.60 -48.48 -29.59
C LYS A 21 66.11 -48.20 -29.59
N ASP A 22 65.71 -47.17 -30.34
CA ASP A 22 64.31 -46.83 -30.50
C ASP A 22 63.62 -47.83 -31.44
N ILE A 23 62.41 -48.20 -31.06
CA ILE A 23 61.48 -48.98 -31.87
C ILE A 23 60.28 -48.10 -32.19
N ILE A 24 59.70 -48.29 -33.37
CA ILE A 24 58.47 -47.62 -33.77
C ILE A 24 57.30 -48.53 -33.39
N LEU A 25 56.34 -47.98 -32.65
CA LEU A 25 55.12 -48.65 -32.22
C LEU A 25 53.90 -47.91 -32.73
N ILE A 26 52.78 -48.62 -32.86
CA ILE A 26 51.48 -48.04 -33.15
C ILE A 26 50.71 -47.90 -31.82
N CYS A 27 50.18 -46.72 -31.56
CA CYS A 27 49.37 -46.45 -30.37
C CYS A 27 48.00 -47.13 -30.47
N ASP A 28 47.60 -47.91 -29.44
CA ASP A 28 46.31 -48.61 -29.40
C ASP A 28 45.11 -47.68 -29.18
N TYR A 29 45.34 -46.41 -28.83
CA TYR A 29 44.28 -45.43 -28.54
C TYR A 29 44.03 -44.46 -29.69
N CYS A 30 45.06 -44.05 -30.41
CA CYS A 30 44.93 -43.05 -31.48
C CYS A 30 45.49 -43.51 -32.84
N GLY A 31 46.06 -44.72 -32.93
CA GLY A 31 46.60 -45.29 -34.16
C GLY A 31 47.88 -44.66 -34.69
N LYS A 32 48.44 -43.64 -34.01
CA LYS A 32 49.65 -42.96 -34.46
C LYS A 32 50.92 -43.78 -34.19
N GLU A 33 51.85 -43.72 -35.13
CA GLU A 33 53.20 -44.23 -34.95
C GLU A 33 53.99 -43.33 -34.00
N TYR A 34 54.73 -43.94 -33.08
CA TYR A 34 55.61 -43.21 -32.16
C TYR A 34 56.86 -44.03 -31.82
N ALA A 35 57.97 -43.35 -31.61
CA ALA A 35 59.24 -43.97 -31.23
C ALA A 35 59.34 -44.11 -29.71
N VAL A 36 59.82 -45.26 -29.24
CA VAL A 36 60.15 -45.49 -27.83
C VAL A 36 61.40 -46.35 -27.71
N CYS A 37 62.20 -46.11 -26.68
CA CYS A 37 63.36 -46.95 -26.37
C CYS A 37 62.91 -48.38 -26.06
N ASN A 38 63.45 -49.37 -26.78
CA ASN A 38 63.06 -50.80 -26.64
C ASN A 38 63.20 -51.30 -25.18
N LYS A 39 64.30 -50.96 -24.48
CA LYS A 39 64.48 -51.29 -23.07
C LYS A 39 63.36 -50.72 -22.17
N ALA A 40 62.98 -49.46 -22.36
CA ALA A 40 61.94 -48.81 -21.57
C ALA A 40 60.56 -49.44 -21.85
N TRP A 41 60.26 -49.70 -23.12
CA TRP A 41 59.04 -50.37 -23.54
C TRP A 41 58.92 -51.78 -22.94
N GLN A 42 59.97 -52.61 -23.05
CA GLN A 42 59.98 -53.96 -22.47
C GLN A 42 59.75 -53.94 -20.95
N ASN A 43 60.39 -53.00 -20.24
CA ASN A 43 60.20 -52.86 -18.78
C ASN A 43 58.79 -52.40 -18.41
N ASN A 44 58.21 -51.46 -19.16
CA ASN A 44 56.84 -51.00 -18.94
C ASN A 44 55.84 -52.12 -19.25
N LYS A 45 56.00 -52.83 -20.38
CA LYS A 45 55.13 -53.96 -20.75
C LYS A 45 55.11 -55.07 -19.71
N LYS A 46 56.22 -55.35 -19.03
CA LYS A 46 56.26 -56.33 -17.93
C LYS A 46 55.36 -55.91 -16.75
N ARG A 47 55.26 -54.62 -16.46
CA ARG A 47 54.51 -54.05 -15.31
C ARG A 47 53.06 -53.70 -15.64
N GLN A 48 52.74 -53.54 -16.93
CA GLN A 48 51.42 -53.16 -17.40
C GLN A 48 50.40 -54.29 -17.23
N LEU A 49 49.23 -53.91 -16.68
CA LEU A 49 48.06 -54.79 -16.56
C LEU A 49 47.47 -55.08 -17.95
N LEU A 50 47.16 -54.02 -18.71
CA LEU A 50 46.73 -54.11 -20.10
C LEU A 50 47.96 -54.04 -21.00
N LYS A 51 48.11 -54.99 -21.93
CA LYS A 51 49.21 -55.01 -22.90
C LYS A 51 48.98 -54.03 -24.07
N LYS A 52 48.42 -52.85 -23.79
CA LYS A 52 48.21 -51.76 -24.76
C LYS A 52 49.34 -50.73 -24.71
N ASP A 53 49.52 -49.98 -25.79
CA ASP A 53 50.56 -48.99 -26.05
C ASP A 53 49.93 -47.59 -26.24
N ALA A 54 50.48 -46.57 -25.56
CA ALA A 54 49.92 -45.22 -25.54
C ALA A 54 51.00 -44.16 -25.79
N CYS A 55 50.83 -43.34 -26.83
CA CYS A 55 51.87 -42.41 -27.30
C CYS A 55 51.90 -41.07 -26.53
N SER A 56 50.74 -40.44 -26.29
CA SER A 56 50.62 -39.08 -25.73
C SER A 56 50.11 -39.07 -24.29
N TYR A 57 50.08 -37.88 -23.68
CA TYR A 57 49.45 -37.68 -22.37
C TYR A 57 47.98 -38.11 -22.38
N ASP A 58 47.22 -37.71 -23.42
CA ASP A 58 45.80 -38.07 -23.54
C ASP A 58 45.61 -39.59 -23.68
N CYS A 59 46.39 -40.26 -24.53
CA CYS A 59 46.30 -41.71 -24.68
C CYS A 59 46.69 -42.44 -23.38
N ARG A 60 47.66 -41.92 -22.62
CA ARG A 60 48.01 -42.47 -21.29
C ARG A 60 46.92 -42.23 -20.25
N ASN A 61 46.17 -41.14 -20.36
CA ASN A 61 45.00 -40.91 -19.51
C ASN A 61 43.88 -41.91 -19.83
N GLU A 62 43.61 -42.19 -21.10
CA GLU A 62 42.65 -43.24 -21.50
C GLU A 62 43.08 -44.62 -21.01
N TYR A 63 44.36 -44.97 -21.16
CA TYR A 63 44.91 -46.19 -20.56
C TYR A 63 44.70 -46.25 -19.05
N THR A 64 44.98 -45.15 -18.34
CA THR A 64 44.78 -45.05 -16.89
C THR A 64 43.32 -45.24 -16.50
N LYS A 65 42.37 -44.65 -17.24
CA LYS A 65 40.93 -44.83 -16.99
C LYS A 65 40.52 -46.29 -17.14
N GLU A 66 40.94 -46.98 -18.21
CA GLU A 66 40.65 -48.40 -18.41
C GLU A 66 41.23 -49.27 -17.28
N VAL A 67 42.50 -49.05 -16.92
CA VAL A 67 43.15 -49.81 -15.84
C VAL A 67 42.47 -49.55 -14.49
N THR A 68 42.10 -48.30 -14.20
CA THR A 68 41.42 -47.92 -12.95
C THR A 68 40.03 -48.56 -12.89
N LEU A 69 39.32 -48.57 -14.02
CA LEU A 69 38.01 -49.23 -14.14
C LEU A 69 38.12 -50.73 -13.88
N ILE A 70 39.14 -51.39 -14.44
CA ILE A 70 39.40 -52.83 -14.21
C ILE A 70 39.74 -53.11 -12.74
N LYS A 71 40.60 -52.28 -12.13
CA LYS A 71 41.08 -52.52 -10.76
C LYS A 71 40.04 -52.19 -9.69
N TYR A 72 39.25 -51.14 -9.91
CA TYR A 72 38.46 -50.52 -8.84
C TYR A 72 37.00 -50.26 -9.23
N GLY A 73 36.56 -50.65 -10.44
CA GLY A 73 35.19 -50.44 -10.90
C GLY A 73 34.81 -48.98 -11.18
N VAL A 74 35.76 -48.04 -11.06
CA VAL A 74 35.57 -46.60 -11.30
C VAL A 74 36.62 -46.10 -12.28
N ASN A 75 36.29 -45.09 -13.10
CA ASN A 75 37.25 -44.51 -14.04
C ASN A 75 38.23 -43.51 -13.40
N ASN A 76 37.99 -43.14 -12.14
CA ASN A 76 38.85 -42.28 -11.34
C ASN A 76 38.83 -42.71 -9.87
N VAL A 77 40.01 -42.96 -9.30
CA VAL A 77 40.20 -43.36 -7.89
C VAL A 77 39.56 -42.38 -6.90
N SER A 78 39.47 -41.09 -7.23
CA SER A 78 38.82 -40.10 -6.36
C SER A 78 37.30 -40.30 -6.21
N GLN A 79 36.68 -41.15 -7.04
CA GLN A 79 35.26 -41.51 -6.92
C GLN A 79 35.02 -42.57 -5.85
N LEU A 80 36.05 -43.33 -5.46
CA LEU A 80 35.96 -44.34 -4.41
C LEU A 80 35.57 -43.68 -3.08
N GLU A 81 34.57 -44.24 -2.40
CA GLU A 81 34.05 -43.64 -1.18
C GLU A 81 35.10 -43.62 -0.06
N GLU A 82 35.96 -44.64 0.04
CA GLU A 82 37.08 -44.66 0.99
C GLU A 82 38.02 -43.45 0.79
N VAL A 83 38.27 -43.07 -0.46
CA VAL A 83 39.13 -41.93 -0.79
C VAL A 83 38.44 -40.61 -0.44
N LYS A 84 37.12 -40.49 -0.69
CA LYS A 84 36.34 -39.31 -0.27
C LYS A 84 36.31 -39.18 1.25
N ILE A 85 36.12 -40.27 1.98
CA ILE A 85 36.13 -40.28 3.45
C ILE A 85 37.49 -39.84 3.99
N LYS A 86 38.60 -40.39 3.47
CA LYS A 86 39.96 -39.96 3.87
C LYS A 86 40.20 -38.47 3.61
N MET A 87 39.73 -37.97 2.47
CA MET A 87 39.82 -36.54 2.14
C MET A 87 39.00 -35.66 3.10
N ARG A 88 37.74 -36.06 3.41
CA ARG A 88 36.90 -35.35 4.38
C ARG A 88 37.52 -35.34 5.78
N ASN A 89 38.01 -36.47 6.26
CA ASN A 89 38.66 -36.58 7.58
C ASN A 89 39.90 -35.69 7.66
N THR A 90 40.74 -35.70 6.62
CA THR A 90 41.93 -34.82 6.55
C THR A 90 41.54 -33.34 6.59
N ASN A 91 40.45 -32.95 5.92
CA ASN A 91 39.95 -31.57 5.95
C ASN A 91 39.34 -31.21 7.31
N LEU A 92 38.60 -32.13 7.93
CA LEU A 92 38.05 -31.94 9.28
C LEU A 92 39.17 -31.75 10.31
N GLU A 93 40.22 -32.57 10.26
CA GLU A 93 41.38 -32.45 11.14
C GLU A 93 42.12 -31.11 10.96
N ARG A 94 42.28 -30.66 9.71
CA ARG A 94 43.06 -29.44 9.41
C ARG A 94 42.27 -28.14 9.57
N TYR A 95 40.97 -28.16 9.27
CA TYR A 95 40.17 -26.96 9.08
C TYR A 95 38.84 -26.96 9.85
N GLY A 96 38.49 -28.05 10.55
CA GLY A 96 37.23 -28.18 11.29
C GLY A 96 35.98 -28.31 10.40
N VAL A 97 36.15 -28.40 9.08
CA VAL A 97 35.06 -28.50 8.09
C VAL A 97 35.40 -29.57 7.03
N GLU A 98 34.38 -30.18 6.44
CA GLU A 98 34.58 -31.28 5.48
C GLU A 98 35.28 -30.86 4.18
N TYR A 99 35.11 -29.59 3.80
CA TYR A 99 35.68 -29.02 2.59
C TYR A 99 36.31 -27.66 2.91
N TYR A 100 37.53 -27.46 2.45
CA TYR A 100 38.23 -26.18 2.60
C TYR A 100 37.42 -24.98 2.06
N SER A 101 36.57 -25.19 1.05
CA SER A 101 35.69 -24.16 0.50
C SER A 101 34.64 -23.61 1.48
N GLN A 102 34.38 -24.31 2.58
CA GLN A 102 33.47 -23.87 3.64
C GLN A 102 34.15 -22.95 4.65
N THR A 103 35.49 -22.92 4.69
CA THR A 103 36.26 -22.03 5.57
C THR A 103 36.05 -20.57 5.19
N ASP A 104 36.12 -19.68 6.17
CA ASP A 104 36.01 -18.25 5.91
C ASP A 104 37.22 -17.72 5.13
N ASP A 105 38.42 -18.27 5.34
CA ASP A 105 39.62 -17.97 4.54
C ASP A 105 39.39 -18.22 3.03
N TYR A 106 38.76 -19.34 2.65
CA TYR A 106 38.40 -19.56 1.25
C TYR A 106 37.35 -18.56 0.75
N LYS A 107 36.29 -18.32 1.53
CA LYS A 107 35.22 -17.38 1.14
C LYS A 107 35.75 -15.96 0.95
N ASP A 108 36.65 -15.52 1.84
CA ASP A 108 37.28 -14.20 1.77
C ASP A 108 38.22 -14.12 0.56
N LYS A 109 39.04 -15.14 0.29
CA LYS A 109 39.84 -15.21 -0.95
C LYS A 109 38.99 -15.10 -2.22
N VAL A 110 37.85 -15.78 -2.26
CA VAL A 110 36.91 -15.69 -3.40
C VAL A 110 36.33 -14.28 -3.49
N ARG A 111 35.90 -13.70 -2.36
CA ARG A 111 35.37 -12.34 -2.29
C ARG A 111 36.39 -11.32 -2.78
N ASP A 112 37.62 -11.35 -2.27
CA ASP A 112 38.69 -10.41 -2.62
C ASP A 112 39.07 -10.54 -4.10
N THR A 113 39.12 -11.78 -4.61
CA THR A 113 39.34 -12.01 -6.05
C THR A 113 38.21 -11.38 -6.88
N CYS A 114 36.96 -11.51 -6.46
CA CYS A 114 35.83 -10.89 -7.15
C CYS A 114 35.89 -9.35 -7.07
N ILE A 115 36.20 -8.78 -5.90
CA ILE A 115 36.35 -7.32 -5.73
C ILE A 115 37.47 -6.80 -6.63
N ASN A 116 38.64 -7.42 -6.59
CA ASN A 116 39.80 -7.00 -7.36
C ASN A 116 39.55 -7.08 -8.88
N LYS A 117 38.83 -8.11 -9.34
CA LYS A 117 38.62 -8.35 -10.76
C LYS A 117 37.40 -7.62 -11.34
N TYR A 118 36.35 -7.44 -10.53
CA TYR A 118 35.04 -6.98 -11.01
C TYR A 118 34.47 -5.78 -10.25
N GLY A 119 35.16 -5.28 -9.22
CA GLY A 119 34.70 -4.18 -8.36
C GLY A 119 33.51 -4.54 -7.46
N VAL A 120 33.08 -5.81 -7.44
CA VAL A 120 31.96 -6.33 -6.64
C VAL A 120 32.35 -7.61 -5.93
N ASP A 121 31.75 -7.87 -4.78
CA ASP A 121 32.03 -9.02 -3.91
C ASP A 121 31.59 -10.38 -4.49
N HIS A 122 30.81 -10.37 -5.57
CA HIS A 122 30.39 -11.59 -6.26
C HIS A 122 30.06 -11.30 -7.73
N TYR A 123 30.53 -12.15 -8.64
CA TYR A 123 30.37 -11.96 -10.09
C TYR A 123 28.89 -11.81 -10.52
N SER A 124 27.94 -12.45 -9.84
CA SER A 124 26.51 -12.31 -10.15
C SER A 124 25.94 -10.90 -9.95
N LYS A 125 26.65 -10.02 -9.23
CA LYS A 125 26.25 -8.62 -9.02
C LYS A 125 26.67 -7.72 -10.19
N THR A 126 27.58 -8.17 -11.05
CA THR A 126 28.02 -7.42 -12.23
C THR A 126 26.87 -7.22 -13.21
N ASN A 127 26.90 -6.12 -13.97
CA ASN A 127 25.91 -5.88 -15.03
C ASN A 127 26.04 -6.91 -16.15
N GLU A 128 27.27 -7.28 -16.52
CA GLU A 128 27.56 -8.34 -17.50
C GLU A 128 26.83 -9.64 -17.18
N TYR A 129 26.89 -10.12 -15.93
CA TYR A 129 26.18 -11.33 -15.53
C TYR A 129 24.66 -11.17 -15.66
N LYS A 130 24.11 -10.04 -15.18
CA LYS A 130 22.66 -9.77 -15.22
C LYS A 130 22.15 -9.73 -16.65
N GLU A 131 22.85 -9.03 -17.54
CA GLU A 131 22.53 -8.94 -18.96
C GLU A 131 22.58 -10.30 -19.65
N ARG A 132 23.61 -11.11 -19.35
CA ARG A 132 23.73 -12.46 -19.88
C ARG A 132 22.57 -13.36 -19.44
N VAL A 133 22.15 -13.26 -18.17
CA VAL A 133 20.99 -14.01 -17.67
C VAL A 133 19.72 -13.59 -18.41
N VAL A 134 19.46 -12.29 -18.53
CA VAL A 134 18.28 -11.77 -19.24
C VAL A 134 18.28 -12.23 -20.70
N SER A 135 19.41 -12.10 -21.41
CA SER A 135 19.54 -12.55 -22.80
C SER A 135 19.26 -14.05 -22.95
N THR A 136 19.81 -14.89 -22.07
CA THR A 136 19.56 -16.34 -22.09
C THR A 136 18.09 -16.68 -21.82
N MET A 137 17.45 -15.96 -20.91
CA MET A 137 16.04 -16.18 -20.58
C MET A 137 15.10 -15.72 -21.69
N LEU A 138 15.41 -14.58 -22.33
CA LEU A 138 14.70 -14.09 -23.50
C LEU A 138 14.81 -15.07 -24.68
N GLU A 139 16.00 -15.61 -24.95
CA GLU A 139 16.22 -16.61 -26.00
C GLU A 139 15.40 -17.89 -25.75
N LYS A 140 15.39 -18.39 -24.51
CA LYS A 140 14.74 -19.66 -24.17
C LYS A 140 13.23 -19.56 -23.96
N TYR A 141 12.75 -18.44 -23.41
CA TYR A 141 11.40 -18.31 -22.88
C TYR A 141 10.65 -17.06 -23.36
N GLY A 142 11.29 -16.17 -24.12
CA GLY A 142 10.68 -14.91 -24.58
C GLY A 142 10.40 -13.88 -23.48
N VAL A 143 10.85 -14.14 -22.25
CA VAL A 143 10.66 -13.28 -21.07
C VAL A 143 11.97 -13.13 -20.30
N GLU A 144 12.13 -12.04 -19.55
CA GLU A 144 13.39 -11.74 -18.85
C GLU A 144 13.70 -12.73 -17.72
N TYR A 145 12.66 -13.34 -17.13
CA TYR A 145 12.80 -14.29 -16.04
C TYR A 145 11.81 -15.45 -16.20
N TYR A 146 12.28 -16.68 -15.95
CA TYR A 146 11.43 -17.87 -15.98
C TYR A 146 10.17 -17.74 -15.09
N THR A 147 10.24 -16.98 -14.00
CA THR A 147 9.10 -16.73 -13.10
C THR A 147 7.95 -15.95 -13.76
N GLN A 148 8.19 -15.30 -14.89
CA GLN A 148 7.17 -14.58 -15.66
C GLN A 148 6.41 -15.48 -16.63
N THR A 149 6.94 -16.67 -16.93
CA THR A 149 6.28 -17.66 -17.78
C THR A 149 4.97 -18.14 -17.16
N ASP A 150 4.00 -18.48 -18.01
CA ASP A 150 2.72 -19.01 -17.52
C ASP A 150 2.89 -20.42 -16.92
N GLU A 151 3.83 -21.21 -17.45
CA GLU A 151 4.24 -22.50 -16.87
C GLU A 151 4.62 -22.36 -15.39
N TYR A 152 5.48 -21.39 -15.05
CA TYR A 152 5.87 -21.15 -13.67
C TYR A 152 4.69 -20.70 -12.81
N LYS A 153 3.86 -19.77 -13.31
CA LYS A 153 2.69 -19.26 -12.58
C LYS A 153 1.72 -20.39 -12.23
N GLU A 154 1.40 -21.25 -13.20
CA GLU A 154 0.52 -22.40 -12.98
C GLU A 154 1.11 -23.40 -11.99
N LYS A 155 2.39 -23.73 -12.12
CA LYS A 155 3.09 -24.66 -11.21
C LYS A 155 3.13 -24.12 -9.79
N SER A 156 3.38 -22.82 -9.64
CA SER A 156 3.36 -22.11 -8.35
C SER A 156 1.97 -22.15 -7.73
N GLU A 157 0.93 -21.84 -8.50
CA GLU A 157 -0.47 -21.85 -8.03
C GLU A 157 -0.92 -23.24 -7.60
N LYS A 158 -0.67 -24.28 -8.43
CA LYS A 158 -0.95 -25.69 -8.10
C LYS A 158 -0.25 -26.10 -6.81
N THR A 159 1.02 -25.74 -6.66
CA THR A 159 1.78 -26.04 -5.43
C THR A 159 1.19 -25.35 -4.20
N CYS A 160 0.78 -24.08 -4.33
CA CYS A 160 0.16 -23.34 -3.23
C CYS A 160 -1.21 -23.92 -2.86
N LEU A 161 -2.00 -24.34 -3.84
CA LEU A 161 -3.28 -25.01 -3.62
C LEU A 161 -3.09 -26.33 -2.87
N ILE A 162 -2.14 -27.18 -3.28
CA ILE A 162 -1.85 -28.45 -2.62
C ILE A 162 -1.38 -28.23 -1.18
N LYS A 163 -0.46 -27.29 -0.95
CA LYS A 163 0.15 -27.09 0.38
C LYS A 163 -0.73 -26.29 1.34
N TYR A 164 -1.51 -25.34 0.83
CA TYR A 164 -2.14 -24.30 1.65
C TYR A 164 -3.63 -24.09 1.37
N GLY A 165 -4.23 -24.86 0.45
CA GLY A 165 -5.63 -24.76 0.05
C GLY A 165 -6.00 -23.43 -0.62
N THR A 166 -5.01 -22.62 -1.02
CA THR A 166 -5.21 -21.27 -1.57
C THR A 166 -4.21 -20.98 -2.68
N THR A 167 -4.56 -20.05 -3.58
CA THR A 167 -3.70 -19.68 -4.72
C THR A 167 -2.45 -18.89 -4.34
N SER A 168 -2.34 -18.47 -3.07
CA SER A 168 -1.19 -17.75 -2.54
C SER A 168 -1.03 -18.07 -1.06
N PRO A 169 0.20 -18.32 -0.56
CA PRO A 169 0.42 -18.70 0.85
C PRO A 169 -0.15 -17.67 1.83
N GLN A 170 -0.07 -16.38 1.52
CA GLN A 170 -0.55 -15.30 2.41
C GLN A 170 -2.07 -15.25 2.58
N LYS A 171 -2.83 -15.90 1.67
CA LYS A 171 -4.28 -16.04 1.81
C LYS A 171 -4.67 -17.20 2.74
N SER A 172 -3.74 -18.10 3.03
CA SER A 172 -3.99 -19.24 3.90
C SER A 172 -4.15 -18.79 5.34
N LYS A 173 -5.25 -19.22 5.98
CA LYS A 173 -5.50 -18.93 7.40
C LYS A 173 -4.37 -19.42 8.30
N ILE A 174 -3.76 -20.56 7.97
CA ILE A 174 -2.63 -21.15 8.72
C ILE A 174 -1.42 -20.19 8.70
N ILE A 175 -1.11 -19.62 7.54
CA ILE A 175 0.01 -18.68 7.39
C ILE A 175 -0.30 -17.35 8.07
N GLN A 176 -1.54 -16.86 7.98
CA GLN A 176 -1.97 -15.64 8.66
C GLN A 176 -1.85 -15.79 10.18
N GLU A 177 -2.31 -16.91 10.74
CA GLU A 177 -2.23 -17.16 12.18
C GLU A 177 -0.78 -17.29 12.66
N LYS A 178 0.04 -18.04 11.93
CA LYS A 178 1.48 -18.13 12.22
C LYS A 178 2.17 -16.76 12.19
N THR A 179 1.78 -15.89 11.26
CA THR A 179 2.31 -14.52 11.16
C THR A 179 1.91 -13.69 12.37
N LYS A 180 0.65 -13.77 12.80
CA LYS A 180 0.18 -13.08 14.01
C LYS A 180 0.93 -13.53 15.26
N LEU A 181 1.07 -14.84 15.46
CA LEU A 181 1.80 -15.39 16.61
C LEU A 181 3.26 -14.94 16.62
N THR A 182 3.92 -14.96 15.46
CA THR A 182 5.32 -14.50 15.33
C THR A 182 5.44 -13.00 15.62
N ASN A 183 4.47 -12.19 15.18
CA ASN A 183 4.49 -10.75 15.46
C ASN A 183 4.20 -10.44 16.92
N LEU A 184 3.30 -11.20 17.57
CA LEU A 184 3.04 -11.10 19.01
C LEU A 184 4.29 -11.44 19.80
N GLU A 185 4.98 -12.54 19.47
CA GLU A 185 6.22 -12.96 20.13
C GLU A 185 7.33 -11.90 19.99
N ARG A 186 7.53 -11.36 18.78
CA ARG A 186 8.66 -10.47 18.49
C ARG A 186 8.41 -9.00 18.81
N TYR A 187 7.16 -8.55 18.72
CA TYR A 187 6.82 -7.13 18.75
C TYR A 187 5.66 -6.81 19.71
N GLY A 188 5.08 -7.80 20.40
CA GLY A 188 3.98 -7.62 21.34
C GLY A 188 2.63 -7.26 20.70
N VAL A 189 2.54 -7.25 19.36
CA VAL A 189 1.35 -6.84 18.61
C VAL A 189 1.10 -7.78 17.43
N GLU A 190 -0.16 -8.03 17.06
CA GLU A 190 -0.49 -8.90 15.91
C GLU A 190 0.01 -8.35 14.57
N ASN A 191 -0.06 -7.02 14.42
CA ASN A 191 0.36 -6.32 13.22
C ASN A 191 1.65 -5.56 13.52
N VAL A 192 2.73 -5.90 12.83
CA VAL A 192 4.04 -5.25 12.95
C VAL A 192 3.97 -3.71 12.83
N PHE A 193 3.06 -3.17 12.02
CA PHE A 193 2.90 -1.72 11.86
C PHE A 193 2.19 -1.03 13.04
N ALA A 194 1.58 -1.81 13.93
CA ALA A 194 1.06 -1.29 15.20
C ALA A 194 2.14 -1.12 16.26
N SER A 195 3.29 -1.80 16.11
CA SER A 195 4.43 -1.73 17.04
C SER A 195 5.03 -0.33 17.02
N GLU A 196 5.19 0.26 18.20
CA GLU A 196 5.70 1.63 18.32
C GLU A 196 7.16 1.72 17.87
N ASP A 197 7.97 0.73 18.18
CA ASP A 197 9.37 0.62 17.71
C ASP A 197 9.46 0.65 16.19
N VAL A 198 8.55 -0.06 15.52
CA VAL A 198 8.51 -0.11 14.05
C VAL A 198 8.05 1.23 13.47
N LYS A 199 7.04 1.87 14.07
CA LYS A 199 6.61 3.22 13.65
C LYS A 199 7.75 4.22 13.80
N GLN A 200 8.48 4.18 14.91
CA GLN A 200 9.60 5.09 15.15
C GLN A 200 10.72 4.88 14.12
N LYS A 201 11.12 3.62 13.86
CA LYS A 201 12.10 3.31 12.81
C LYS A 201 11.69 3.83 11.44
N ILE A 202 10.41 3.73 11.09
CA ILE A 202 9.88 4.28 9.84
C ILE A 202 10.03 5.80 9.81
N LYS A 203 9.65 6.49 10.89
CA LYS A 203 9.82 7.95 11.01
C LYS A 203 11.28 8.37 10.89
N ASP A 204 12.20 7.67 11.56
CA ASP A 204 13.63 7.99 11.53
C ASP A 204 14.20 7.88 10.12
N VAL A 205 13.79 6.86 9.36
CA VAL A 205 14.19 6.69 7.95
C VAL A 205 13.67 7.84 7.08
N TRP A 206 12.39 8.22 7.21
CA TRP A 206 11.83 9.33 6.45
C TRP A 206 12.46 10.67 6.84
N ASN A 207 12.67 10.91 8.13
CA ASN A 207 13.35 12.11 8.64
C ASN A 207 14.78 12.19 8.11
N LYS A 208 15.55 11.09 8.16
CA LYS A 208 16.92 11.05 7.64
C LYS A 208 16.97 11.33 6.13
N LYS A 209 16.00 10.82 5.36
CA LYS A 209 16.03 10.90 3.90
C LYS A 209 15.39 12.18 3.34
N TYR A 210 14.37 12.71 4.01
CA TYR A 210 13.53 13.81 3.49
C TYR A 210 13.28 14.94 4.49
N GLY A 211 13.78 14.84 5.73
CA GLY A 211 13.57 15.87 6.77
C GLY A 211 12.15 15.96 7.32
N VAL A 212 11.29 14.97 7.03
CA VAL A 212 9.89 14.92 7.46
C VAL A 212 9.54 13.54 8.01
N GLU A 213 8.57 13.46 8.95
CA GLU A 213 8.18 12.19 9.57
C GLU A 213 7.55 11.21 8.58
N TYR A 214 6.91 11.73 7.54
CA TYR A 214 6.24 10.93 6.53
C TYR A 214 6.50 11.46 5.13
N TYR A 215 6.75 10.55 4.19
CA TYR A 215 6.91 10.90 2.77
C TYR A 215 5.75 11.73 2.21
N SER A 216 4.53 11.49 2.69
CA SER A 216 3.33 12.24 2.25
C SER A 216 3.37 13.73 2.58
N GLN A 217 4.26 14.15 3.49
CA GLN A 217 4.46 15.55 3.86
C GLN A 217 5.45 16.27 2.95
N THR A 218 6.22 15.53 2.12
CA THR A 218 7.15 16.13 1.15
C THR A 218 6.40 16.91 0.08
N ASP A 219 7.00 17.99 -0.41
CA ASP A 219 6.40 18.79 -1.48
C ASP A 219 6.35 18.02 -2.80
N GLU A 220 7.30 17.11 -3.02
CA GLU A 220 7.28 16.16 -4.13
C GLU A 220 5.98 15.34 -4.12
N TYR A 221 5.64 14.71 -2.98
CA TYR A 221 4.42 13.93 -2.86
C TYR A 221 3.16 14.79 -3.03
N LYS A 222 3.13 15.98 -2.40
CA LYS A 222 2.00 16.91 -2.53
C LYS A 222 1.78 17.33 -3.98
N LEU A 223 2.85 17.67 -4.70
CA LEU A 223 2.80 18.05 -6.11
C LEU A 223 2.33 16.88 -6.98
N LYS A 224 2.86 15.68 -6.75
CA LYS A 224 2.42 14.45 -7.41
C LYS A 224 0.92 14.23 -7.21
N MET A 225 0.43 14.35 -5.97
CA MET A 225 -0.99 14.20 -5.67
C MET A 225 -1.84 15.30 -6.30
N LYS A 226 -1.38 16.55 -6.28
CA LYS A 226 -2.06 17.67 -6.93
C LYS A 226 -2.25 17.38 -8.41
N ASN A 227 -1.19 16.98 -9.12
CA ASN A 227 -1.23 16.64 -10.54
C ASN A 227 -2.19 15.50 -10.86
N ILE A 228 -2.26 14.46 -10.02
CA ILE A 228 -3.21 13.35 -10.17
C ILE A 228 -4.64 13.85 -9.98
N THR A 229 -4.89 14.61 -8.91
CA THR A 229 -6.24 15.07 -8.57
C THR A 229 -6.76 16.19 -9.47
N SER A 230 -5.87 16.92 -10.16
CA SER A 230 -6.23 17.95 -11.13
C SER A 230 -6.50 17.39 -12.53
N GLN A 231 -6.31 16.09 -12.76
CA GLN A 231 -6.72 15.45 -14.01
C GLN A 231 -8.24 15.53 -14.15
N ASP A 232 -8.68 15.96 -15.33
CA ASP A 232 -10.10 16.04 -15.64
C ASP A 232 -10.77 14.67 -15.48
N GLY A 233 -11.95 14.64 -14.85
CA GLY A 233 -12.69 13.42 -14.56
C GLY A 233 -12.12 12.49 -13.48
N TYR A 234 -10.98 12.79 -12.83
CA TYR A 234 -10.38 11.93 -11.80
C TYR A 234 -11.38 11.56 -10.68
N TYR A 235 -12.08 12.56 -10.14
CA TYR A 235 -13.05 12.35 -9.07
C TYR A 235 -14.26 11.53 -9.53
N ASP A 236 -14.71 11.72 -10.77
CA ASP A 236 -15.84 10.97 -11.32
C ASP A 236 -15.48 9.49 -11.52
N GLU A 237 -14.32 9.21 -12.07
CA GLU A 237 -13.84 7.84 -12.26
C GLU A 237 -13.63 7.13 -10.92
N ARG A 238 -13.00 7.81 -9.96
CA ARG A 238 -12.83 7.31 -8.58
C ARG A 238 -14.19 6.99 -7.95
N ASN A 239 -15.15 7.90 -8.06
CA ASN A 239 -16.49 7.72 -7.48
C ASN A 239 -17.25 6.57 -8.16
N LYS A 240 -17.11 6.40 -9.49
CA LYS A 240 -17.69 5.29 -10.25
C LYS A 240 -17.13 3.94 -9.79
N LYS A 241 -15.80 3.82 -9.67
CA LYS A 241 -15.13 2.61 -9.15
C LYS A 241 -15.57 2.27 -7.72
N SER A 242 -15.70 3.28 -6.87
CA SER A 242 -16.21 3.11 -5.50
C SER A 242 -17.65 2.58 -5.49
N LYS A 243 -18.55 3.16 -6.29
CA LYS A 243 -19.95 2.72 -6.40
C LYS A 243 -20.05 1.26 -6.88
N ILE A 244 -19.32 0.89 -7.92
CA ILE A 244 -19.29 -0.48 -8.45
C ILE A 244 -18.84 -1.47 -7.37
N THR A 245 -17.78 -1.14 -6.64
CA THR A 245 -17.26 -2.00 -5.56
C THR A 245 -18.27 -2.15 -4.43
N ASN A 246 -18.92 -1.07 -4.01
CA ASN A 246 -19.93 -1.10 -2.96
C ASN A 246 -21.18 -1.88 -3.40
N LEU A 247 -21.62 -1.73 -4.65
CA LEU A 247 -22.73 -2.52 -5.20
C LEU A 247 -22.40 -4.02 -5.21
N LYS A 248 -21.20 -4.39 -5.68
CA LYS A 248 -20.76 -5.79 -5.70
C LYS A 248 -20.69 -6.42 -4.30
N ARG A 249 -20.22 -5.67 -3.29
CA ARG A 249 -20.01 -6.19 -1.93
C ARG A 249 -21.26 -6.14 -1.06
N TYR A 250 -22.07 -5.10 -1.21
CA TYR A 250 -23.12 -4.75 -0.25
C TYR A 250 -24.49 -4.52 -0.90
N GLY A 251 -24.61 -4.62 -2.23
CA GLY A 251 -25.85 -4.36 -2.97
C GLY A 251 -26.31 -2.89 -2.97
N VAL A 252 -25.54 -1.98 -2.37
CA VAL A 252 -25.87 -0.55 -2.25
C VAL A 252 -24.72 0.32 -2.74
N THR A 253 -25.02 1.57 -3.11
CA THR A 253 -24.03 2.50 -3.69
C THR A 253 -22.97 3.01 -2.70
N SER A 254 -23.16 2.79 -1.40
CA SER A 254 -22.23 3.13 -0.33
C SER A 254 -22.52 2.23 0.86
N TYR A 255 -21.48 1.73 1.53
CA TYR A 255 -21.61 0.97 2.77
C TYR A 255 -22.42 1.71 3.85
N SER A 256 -22.38 3.05 3.88
CA SER A 256 -23.20 3.84 4.81
C SER A 256 -24.72 3.68 4.65
N LYS A 257 -25.18 3.13 3.53
CA LYS A 257 -26.59 2.86 3.26
C LYS A 257 -27.06 1.49 3.74
N THR A 258 -26.15 0.59 4.13
CA THR A 258 -26.51 -0.74 4.64
C THR A 258 -27.23 -0.63 5.98
N ASN A 259 -28.13 -1.57 6.27
CA ASN A 259 -28.81 -1.64 7.56
C ASN A 259 -27.80 -1.93 8.68
N GLU A 260 -26.82 -2.79 8.43
CA GLU A 260 -25.71 -3.07 9.35
C GLU A 260 -24.99 -1.79 9.81
N TYR A 261 -24.62 -0.92 8.87
CA TYR A 261 -23.97 0.34 9.21
C TYR A 261 -24.86 1.24 10.06
N LYS A 262 -26.14 1.37 9.69
CA LYS A 262 -27.12 2.22 10.39
C LYS A 262 -27.33 1.74 11.83
N GLU A 263 -27.52 0.44 12.04
CA GLU A 263 -27.67 -0.16 13.37
C GLU A 263 -26.40 0.01 14.20
N ARG A 264 -25.22 -0.15 13.60
CA ARG A 264 -23.94 0.09 14.29
C ARG A 264 -23.79 1.54 14.74
N VAL A 265 -24.14 2.51 13.91
CA VAL A 265 -24.13 3.94 14.26
C VAL A 265 -25.10 4.21 15.42
N LYS A 266 -26.33 3.68 15.32
CA LYS A 266 -27.34 3.80 16.38
C LYS A 266 -26.87 3.22 17.72
N ALA A 267 -26.34 2.00 17.72
CA ALA A 267 -25.79 1.36 18.91
C ALA A 267 -24.63 2.15 19.53
N THR A 268 -23.76 2.72 18.68
CA THR A 268 -22.65 3.56 19.13
C THR A 268 -23.16 4.85 19.79
N ASN A 269 -24.14 5.51 19.19
CA ASN A 269 -24.73 6.73 19.75
C ASN A 269 -25.47 6.46 21.06
N LEU A 270 -26.24 5.36 21.14
CA LEU A 270 -26.92 4.95 22.37
C LEU A 270 -25.91 4.69 23.49
N LYS A 271 -24.83 3.97 23.20
CA LYS A 271 -23.77 3.68 24.18
C LYS A 271 -23.05 4.94 24.67
N ARG A 272 -22.76 5.90 23.78
CA ARG A 272 -21.95 7.09 24.11
C ARG A 272 -22.76 8.24 24.68
N TYR A 273 -23.97 8.43 24.19
CA TYR A 273 -24.76 9.65 24.40
C TYR A 273 -26.18 9.38 24.88
N GLY A 274 -26.58 8.11 25.05
CA GLY A 274 -27.94 7.74 25.47
C GLY A 274 -29.03 8.00 24.43
N VAL A 275 -28.67 8.45 23.22
CA VAL A 275 -29.59 8.81 22.14
C VAL A 275 -29.26 8.05 20.87
N ASP A 276 -30.25 7.75 20.03
CA ASP A 276 -30.08 7.04 18.75
C ASP A 276 -29.33 7.89 17.68
N TRP A 277 -29.41 9.21 17.80
CA TRP A 277 -28.80 10.18 16.92
C TRP A 277 -27.99 11.19 17.72
N ASN A 278 -26.70 11.33 17.40
CA ASN A 278 -25.78 12.17 18.17
C ASN A 278 -26.23 13.63 18.28
N LEU A 279 -26.88 14.20 17.25
CA LEU A 279 -27.40 15.58 17.33
C LEU A 279 -28.62 15.74 18.25
N LYS A 280 -29.15 14.67 18.86
CA LYS A 280 -30.13 14.77 19.96
C LYS A 280 -29.45 15.03 21.32
N SER A 281 -28.14 14.80 21.44
CA SER A 281 -27.41 15.06 22.68
C SER A 281 -27.11 16.56 22.84
N PRO A 282 -27.49 17.20 23.96
CA PRO A 282 -27.14 18.59 24.26
C PRO A 282 -25.62 18.83 24.28
N GLU A 283 -24.84 17.86 24.77
CA GLU A 283 -23.37 17.93 24.81
C GLU A 283 -22.78 18.04 23.41
N VAL A 284 -23.26 17.19 22.48
CA VAL A 284 -22.79 17.19 21.08
C VAL A 284 -23.14 18.51 20.41
N ARG A 285 -24.35 19.06 20.65
CA ARG A 285 -24.76 20.37 20.11
C ARG A 285 -23.86 21.49 20.62
N LYS A 286 -23.59 21.53 21.93
CA LYS A 286 -22.69 22.53 22.54
C LYS A 286 -21.29 22.45 21.93
N LYS A 287 -20.78 21.23 21.69
CA LYS A 287 -19.47 21.03 21.05
C LYS A 287 -19.45 21.54 19.59
N ILE A 288 -20.53 21.32 18.84
CA ILE A 288 -20.69 21.82 17.48
C ILE A 288 -20.70 23.36 17.49
N TYR A 289 -21.54 23.97 18.32
CA TYR A 289 -21.62 25.42 18.48
C TYR A 289 -20.25 26.03 18.81
N ASN A 290 -19.57 25.51 19.85
CA ASN A 290 -18.25 25.99 20.24
C ASN A 290 -17.22 25.93 19.10
N THR A 291 -17.31 24.89 18.25
CA THR A 291 -16.41 24.74 17.10
C THR A 291 -16.70 25.80 16.03
N PHE A 292 -17.98 26.02 15.72
CA PHE A 292 -18.41 27.06 14.78
C PHE A 292 -18.02 28.45 15.26
N THR A 293 -18.22 28.75 16.55
CA THR A 293 -17.83 30.02 17.17
C THR A 293 -16.32 30.21 17.15
N LYS A 294 -15.54 29.20 17.57
CA LYS A 294 -14.08 29.25 17.57
C LYS A 294 -13.50 29.50 16.18
N ASN A 295 -14.11 28.90 15.15
CA ASN A 295 -13.63 29.01 13.78
C ASN A 295 -14.24 30.20 13.01
N GLY A 296 -15.25 30.88 13.58
CA GLY A 296 -15.96 31.97 12.91
C GLY A 296 -16.73 31.55 11.66
N THR A 297 -17.12 30.27 11.54
CA THR A 297 -17.74 29.72 10.31
C THR A 297 -19.26 29.61 10.38
N MET A 298 -19.89 30.13 11.43
CA MET A 298 -21.35 30.18 11.53
C MET A 298 -21.86 31.32 10.66
N ALA A 299 -22.64 31.00 9.63
CA ALA A 299 -23.27 32.02 8.80
C ALA A 299 -24.36 32.73 9.63
N THR A 300 -24.12 33.99 9.98
CA THR A 300 -25.05 34.80 10.76
C THR A 300 -25.03 36.22 10.23
N SER A 301 -26.21 36.77 9.94
CA SER A 301 -26.36 38.13 9.45
C SER A 301 -26.08 39.13 10.58
N LYS A 302 -25.64 40.34 10.22
CA LYS A 302 -25.44 41.43 11.19
C LYS A 302 -26.74 41.77 11.93
N GLN A 303 -27.88 41.58 11.27
CA GLN A 303 -29.21 41.86 11.79
C GLN A 303 -29.64 40.80 12.80
N GLN A 304 -29.37 39.51 12.54
CA GLN A 304 -29.57 38.44 13.54
C GLN A 304 -28.75 38.71 14.79
N LEU A 305 -27.46 39.06 14.64
CA LEU A 305 -26.58 39.43 15.76
C LEU A 305 -27.13 40.63 16.55
N HIS A 306 -27.57 41.68 15.85
CA HIS A 306 -28.11 42.88 16.48
C HIS A 306 -29.41 42.60 17.24
N ILE A 307 -30.35 41.89 16.62
CA ILE A 307 -31.63 41.53 17.24
C ILE A 307 -31.40 40.62 18.45
N HIS A 308 -30.50 39.63 18.34
CA HIS A 308 -30.10 38.78 19.46
C HIS A 308 -29.48 39.58 20.60
N SER A 309 -28.55 40.49 20.29
CA SER A 309 -27.94 41.36 21.31
C SER A 309 -28.96 42.25 22.01
N LEU A 310 -30.06 42.60 21.34
CA LEU A 310 -31.09 43.50 21.83
C LEU A 310 -32.18 42.79 22.65
N LEU A 311 -32.62 41.62 22.18
CA LEU A 311 -33.75 40.88 22.74
C LEU A 311 -33.31 39.68 23.61
N GLY A 312 -32.06 39.24 23.49
CA GLY A 312 -31.54 38.02 24.12
C GLY A 312 -31.81 36.77 23.27
N GLY A 313 -32.04 35.64 23.96
CA GLY A 313 -32.24 34.32 23.34
C GLY A 313 -30.93 33.66 22.90
N GLU A 314 -30.99 32.40 22.50
CA GLU A 314 -29.86 31.61 22.02
C GLU A 314 -29.71 31.76 20.51
N LEU A 315 -28.59 32.33 20.06
CA LEU A 315 -28.29 32.53 18.64
C LEU A 315 -27.89 31.22 17.95
N ASN A 316 -28.44 30.94 16.76
CA ASN A 316 -28.20 29.73 15.97
C ASN A 316 -28.46 28.43 16.75
N TYR A 317 -29.59 28.38 17.46
CA TYR A 317 -29.94 27.25 18.31
C TYR A 317 -30.22 25.98 17.48
N CYS A 318 -29.52 24.89 17.77
CA CYS A 318 -29.69 23.63 17.06
C CYS A 318 -30.78 22.76 17.71
N THR A 319 -31.88 22.53 17.00
CA THR A 319 -32.94 21.60 17.45
C THR A 319 -32.56 20.13 17.25
N GLY A 320 -31.45 19.86 16.55
CA GLY A 320 -31.02 18.55 16.07
C GLY A 320 -31.56 18.21 14.66
N LYS A 321 -32.57 18.95 14.19
CA LYS A 321 -33.11 18.86 12.81
C LYS A 321 -32.74 20.08 11.97
N CYS A 322 -32.75 21.27 12.57
CA CYS A 322 -32.38 22.53 11.94
C CYS A 322 -31.75 23.49 12.97
N PHE A 323 -31.27 24.63 12.47
CA PHE A 323 -30.78 25.74 13.28
C PHE A 323 -31.81 26.86 13.25
N LEU A 324 -32.15 27.39 14.41
CA LEU A 324 -33.05 28.54 14.59
C LEU A 324 -32.18 29.78 14.76
N ASP A 325 -32.51 30.89 14.12
CA ASP A 325 -31.65 32.07 14.16
C ASP A 325 -31.51 32.63 15.58
N ILE A 326 -32.63 32.78 16.29
CA ILE A 326 -32.66 33.15 17.71
C ILE A 326 -33.75 32.33 18.40
N ALA A 327 -33.42 31.64 19.49
CA ALA A 327 -34.36 30.83 20.26
C ALA A 327 -34.53 31.33 21.69
N PHE A 328 -35.78 31.59 22.08
CA PHE A 328 -36.19 31.91 23.44
C PHE A 328 -36.72 30.62 24.09
N LEU A 329 -35.84 29.96 24.85
CA LEU A 329 -36.08 28.58 25.30
C LEU A 329 -37.23 28.45 26.30
N ASP A 330 -37.39 29.44 27.19
CA ASP A 330 -38.39 29.40 28.26
C ASP A 330 -39.82 29.35 27.70
N ASP A 331 -40.07 30.08 26.61
CA ASP A 331 -41.39 30.17 25.97
C ASP A 331 -41.54 29.24 24.74
N MET A 332 -40.48 28.51 24.37
CA MET A 332 -40.40 27.74 23.12
C MET A 332 -40.74 28.61 21.89
N ILE A 333 -40.20 29.82 21.84
CA ILE A 333 -40.37 30.76 20.72
C ILE A 333 -39.06 30.86 19.96
N TYR A 334 -39.12 30.88 18.63
CA TYR A 334 -37.96 31.22 17.81
C TYR A 334 -38.26 32.36 16.88
N LEU A 335 -37.25 33.19 16.65
CA LEU A 335 -37.26 34.26 15.68
C LEU A 335 -36.44 33.81 14.47
N GLU A 336 -37.05 33.87 13.29
CA GLU A 336 -36.42 33.60 12.00
C GLU A 336 -36.27 34.93 11.25
N TYR A 337 -35.06 35.26 10.79
CA TYR A 337 -34.78 36.50 10.08
C TYR A 337 -34.53 36.24 8.59
N ASP A 338 -35.49 36.66 7.78
CA ASP A 338 -35.46 36.55 6.34
C ASP A 338 -34.98 37.86 5.71
N GLY A 339 -33.67 37.92 5.49
CA GLY A 339 -33.02 39.00 4.76
C GLY A 339 -33.19 38.92 3.24
N GLY A 340 -32.61 39.87 2.51
CA GLY A 340 -32.71 39.98 1.04
C GLY A 340 -32.12 38.79 0.25
N GLY A 341 -31.34 37.93 0.93
CA GLY A 341 -30.74 36.71 0.39
C GLY A 341 -31.48 35.41 0.72
N HIS A 342 -32.59 35.45 1.45
CA HIS A 342 -33.30 34.23 1.93
C HIS A 342 -33.68 33.27 0.78
N ASP A 343 -34.12 33.83 -0.35
CA ASP A 343 -34.54 33.11 -1.57
C ASP A 343 -33.43 33.05 -2.65
N LEU A 344 -32.15 33.26 -2.28
CA LEU A 344 -31.05 33.33 -3.24
C LEU A 344 -30.92 32.06 -4.11
N SER A 345 -31.23 30.89 -3.57
CA SER A 345 -31.24 29.63 -4.34
C SER A 345 -32.28 29.63 -5.46
N VAL A 346 -33.42 30.27 -5.24
CA VAL A 346 -34.47 30.47 -6.24
C VAL A 346 -34.00 31.51 -7.26
N LYS A 347 -33.49 32.65 -6.80
CA LYS A 347 -32.93 33.72 -7.67
C LYS A 347 -31.80 33.22 -8.59
N LEU A 348 -30.98 32.29 -8.12
CA LEU A 348 -29.89 31.67 -8.88
C LEU A 348 -30.32 30.48 -9.74
N GLY A 349 -31.62 30.14 -9.79
CA GLY A 349 -32.14 29.03 -10.59
C GLY A 349 -31.71 27.64 -10.10
N LYS A 350 -31.20 27.53 -8.87
CA LYS A 350 -30.79 26.24 -8.27
C LYS A 350 -31.97 25.41 -7.77
N MET A 351 -33.12 26.05 -7.55
CA MET A 351 -34.38 25.38 -7.18
C MET A 351 -35.59 26.21 -7.58
N SER A 352 -36.76 25.58 -7.70
CA SER A 352 -38.01 26.31 -7.94
C SER A 352 -38.52 26.97 -6.65
N LYS A 353 -39.35 28.02 -6.81
CA LYS A 353 -40.02 28.69 -5.69
C LYS A 353 -40.92 27.73 -4.90
N GLU A 354 -41.66 26.87 -5.61
CA GLU A 354 -42.52 25.84 -5.00
C GLU A 354 -41.72 24.84 -4.15
N GLU A 355 -40.54 24.42 -4.63
CA GLU A 355 -39.68 23.52 -3.86
C GLU A 355 -39.15 24.20 -2.58
N PHE A 356 -38.83 25.49 -2.68
CA PHE A 356 -38.36 26.30 -1.58
C PHE A 356 -39.43 26.44 -0.50
N GLU A 357 -40.63 26.89 -0.88
CA GLU A 357 -41.78 27.02 0.02
C GLU A 357 -42.14 25.68 0.67
N ARG A 358 -42.08 24.58 -0.09
CA ARG A 358 -42.34 23.25 0.48
C ARG A 358 -41.30 22.85 1.54
N LYS A 359 -40.03 23.27 1.41
CA LYS A 359 -39.00 23.01 2.43
C LYS A 359 -39.25 23.87 3.68
N GLU A 360 -39.55 25.14 3.50
CA GLU A 360 -39.91 26.06 4.58
C GLU A 360 -41.13 25.57 5.36
N MET A 361 -42.17 25.11 4.64
CA MET A 361 -43.37 24.56 5.26
C MET A 361 -43.10 23.28 6.05
N LYS A 362 -42.26 22.37 5.52
CA LYS A 362 -41.85 21.16 6.25
C LYS A 362 -41.08 21.50 7.52
N ARG A 363 -40.20 22.49 7.46
CA ARG A 363 -39.45 22.98 8.61
C ARG A 363 -40.41 23.53 9.67
N TYR A 364 -41.33 24.41 9.28
CA TYR A 364 -42.31 24.99 10.18
C TYR A 364 -43.17 23.92 10.88
N TYR A 365 -43.76 22.98 10.13
CA TYR A 365 -44.60 21.94 10.74
C TYR A 365 -43.81 20.99 11.66
N ALA A 366 -42.53 20.75 11.36
CA ALA A 366 -41.67 19.94 12.22
C ALA A 366 -41.33 20.64 13.54
N LEU A 367 -41.16 21.96 13.53
CA LEU A 367 -40.93 22.76 14.73
C LEU A 367 -42.22 22.93 15.54
N LYS A 368 -43.34 23.20 14.84
CA LYS A 368 -44.66 23.31 15.46
C LYS A 368 -45.06 22.02 16.20
N SER A 369 -44.78 20.85 15.65
CA SER A 369 -45.09 19.57 16.33
C SER A 369 -44.23 19.32 17.57
N GLU A 370 -43.11 20.02 17.71
CA GLU A 370 -42.26 20.04 18.90
C GLU A 370 -42.67 21.15 19.89
N GLY A 371 -43.73 21.91 19.60
CA GLY A 371 -44.26 22.97 20.46
C GLY A 371 -43.68 24.36 20.20
N TRP A 372 -42.79 24.51 19.21
CA TRP A 372 -42.19 25.80 18.89
C TRP A 372 -43.19 26.75 18.22
N LYS A 373 -43.17 28.01 18.67
CA LYS A 373 -43.86 29.14 18.04
C LYS A 373 -42.89 30.03 17.27
N CYS A 374 -43.34 30.61 16.16
CA CYS A 374 -42.48 31.32 15.21
C CYS A 374 -42.75 32.84 15.19
N ILE A 375 -41.70 33.65 15.29
CA ILE A 375 -41.71 35.06 14.87
C ILE A 375 -40.87 35.15 13.60
N LYS A 376 -41.53 35.27 12.45
CA LYS A 376 -40.85 35.42 11.16
C LYS A 376 -40.65 36.90 10.84
N VAL A 377 -39.42 37.37 10.80
CA VAL A 377 -39.07 38.75 10.46
C VAL A 377 -38.60 38.82 9.02
N ILE A 378 -39.25 39.64 8.20
CA ILE A 378 -38.93 39.84 6.79
C ILE A 378 -38.31 41.22 6.62
N SER A 379 -37.13 41.25 5.98
CA SER A 379 -36.41 42.47 5.61
C SER A 379 -35.74 42.31 4.24
N GLU A 380 -36.45 42.64 3.17
CA GLU A 380 -36.01 42.39 1.79
C GLU A 380 -34.76 43.21 1.39
N ASN A 381 -34.51 44.32 2.08
CA ASN A 381 -33.38 45.21 1.83
C ASN A 381 -32.36 45.24 2.98
N ASP A 382 -32.46 44.28 3.91
CA ASP A 382 -31.60 44.10 5.07
C ASP A 382 -31.54 45.32 6.02
N LYS A 383 -32.58 46.19 5.96
CA LYS A 383 -32.75 47.31 6.88
C LYS A 383 -33.71 46.94 8.02
N ILE A 384 -33.40 47.39 9.21
CA ILE A 384 -34.20 47.13 10.42
C ILE A 384 -34.69 48.45 11.05
N PRO A 385 -35.72 48.43 11.91
CA PRO A 385 -36.18 49.60 12.65
C PRO A 385 -35.18 50.11 13.70
N SER A 386 -35.59 51.13 14.47
CA SER A 386 -34.86 51.53 15.68
C SER A 386 -34.90 50.43 16.75
N ASP A 387 -34.03 50.51 17.76
CA ASP A 387 -33.96 49.50 18.81
C ASP A 387 -35.23 49.50 19.67
N GLU A 388 -35.79 50.69 19.93
CA GLU A 388 -37.07 50.88 20.60
C GLU A 388 -38.23 50.28 19.79
N ASP A 389 -38.25 50.52 18.47
CA ASP A 389 -39.27 49.96 17.59
C ASP A 389 -39.19 48.42 17.56
N ILE A 390 -37.98 47.84 17.45
CA ILE A 390 -37.79 46.38 17.46
C ILE A 390 -38.33 45.78 18.76
N LYS A 391 -38.02 46.37 19.92
CA LYS A 391 -38.53 45.93 21.22
C LYS A 391 -40.05 46.02 21.30
N SER A 392 -40.63 47.14 20.84
CA SER A 392 -42.07 47.37 20.83
C SER A 392 -42.80 46.35 19.94
N ILE A 393 -42.32 46.16 18.71
CA ILE A 393 -42.83 45.18 17.76
C ILE A 393 -42.72 43.76 18.34
N HIS A 394 -41.56 43.41 18.90
CA HIS A 394 -41.36 42.08 19.48
C HIS A 394 -42.35 41.81 20.63
N LYS A 395 -42.55 42.78 21.54
CA LYS A 395 -43.55 42.67 22.60
C LYS A 395 -44.95 42.43 22.01
N LYS A 396 -45.31 43.13 20.93
CA LYS A 396 -46.59 42.91 20.26
C LYS A 396 -46.70 41.52 19.64
N CYS A 397 -45.63 41.00 19.05
CA CYS A 397 -45.60 39.63 18.54
C CYS A 397 -45.81 38.60 19.66
N LEU A 398 -45.19 38.79 20.84
CA LEU A 398 -45.39 37.90 21.98
C LEU A 398 -46.84 37.87 22.46
N GLU A 399 -47.54 39.01 22.46
CA GLU A 399 -48.97 39.08 22.76
C GLU A 399 -49.79 38.27 21.73
N LEU A 400 -49.55 38.48 20.44
CA LEU A 400 -50.26 37.80 19.36
C LEU A 400 -50.00 36.28 19.33
N LEU A 401 -48.80 35.86 19.74
CA LEU A 401 -48.43 34.45 19.86
C LEU A 401 -49.16 33.72 21.00
N ARG A 402 -49.91 34.40 21.87
CA ARG A 402 -50.78 33.72 22.84
C ARG A 402 -51.87 32.92 22.12
N ASP A 403 -52.44 33.51 21.08
CA ASP A 403 -53.55 32.93 20.29
C ASP A 403 -53.09 32.35 18.94
N ASN A 404 -51.83 32.59 18.55
CA ASN A 404 -51.27 32.15 17.27
C ASN A 404 -50.00 31.30 17.45
N ASN A 405 -49.75 30.38 16.50
CA ASN A 405 -48.50 29.60 16.48
C ASN A 405 -47.37 30.30 15.72
N TRP A 406 -47.71 31.31 14.92
CA TRP A 406 -46.76 32.09 14.15
C TRP A 406 -47.24 33.54 14.04
N VAL A 407 -46.27 34.44 13.94
CA VAL A 407 -46.47 35.85 13.61
C VAL A 407 -45.42 36.22 12.59
N GLU A 408 -45.82 36.88 11.50
CA GLU A 408 -44.90 37.42 10.50
C GLU A 408 -44.84 38.94 10.61
N VAL A 409 -43.64 39.47 10.69
CA VAL A 409 -43.37 40.90 10.76
C VAL A 409 -42.63 41.29 9.50
N ASN A 410 -43.22 42.14 8.67
CA ASN A 410 -42.55 42.69 7.51
C ASN A 410 -42.09 44.11 7.78
N TYR A 411 -40.78 44.30 7.94
CA TYR A 411 -40.20 45.61 8.21
C TYR A 411 -40.38 46.58 7.05
N ASN A 412 -40.32 46.11 5.81
CA ASN A 412 -40.47 46.92 4.61
C ASN A 412 -41.91 47.40 4.41
N ALA A 413 -42.88 46.50 4.59
CA ALA A 413 -44.30 46.80 4.45
C ALA A 413 -44.92 47.43 5.70
N LYS A 414 -44.19 47.42 6.83
CA LYS A 414 -44.66 47.86 8.15
C LYS A 414 -45.94 47.15 8.60
N THR A 415 -45.98 45.84 8.38
CA THR A 415 -47.12 44.99 8.75
C THR A 415 -46.74 43.87 9.71
N ILE A 416 -47.67 43.52 10.59
CA ILE A 416 -47.64 42.29 11.36
C ILE A 416 -48.82 41.44 10.89
N ARG A 417 -48.55 40.22 10.44
CA ARG A 417 -49.53 39.29 9.91
C ARG A 417 -49.64 38.07 10.81
N THR A 418 -50.86 37.67 11.10
CA THR A 418 -51.21 36.42 11.77
C THR A 418 -52.10 35.58 10.85
N PHE A 419 -52.70 34.51 11.38
CA PHE A 419 -53.71 33.77 10.64
C PHE A 419 -55.01 34.58 10.45
N SER A 420 -55.40 35.37 11.44
CA SER A 420 -56.70 36.04 11.50
C SER A 420 -56.69 37.45 10.91
N GLU A 421 -55.56 38.15 10.93
CA GLU A 421 -55.51 39.57 10.61
C GLU A 421 -54.14 40.04 10.09
N THR A 422 -54.14 41.24 9.51
CA THR A 422 -52.94 42.00 9.17
C THR A 422 -53.04 43.38 9.82
N ILE A 423 -52.07 43.71 10.65
CA ILE A 423 -52.01 44.92 11.46
C ILE A 423 -50.91 45.81 10.89
N ASN A 424 -51.24 47.05 10.55
CA ASN A 424 -50.22 48.06 10.23
C ASN A 424 -49.63 48.62 11.52
N TYR A 425 -48.32 48.84 11.55
CA TYR A 425 -47.66 49.52 12.66
C TYR A 425 -46.84 50.70 12.14
N GLU A 426 -46.66 51.70 13.00
CA GLU A 426 -45.75 52.80 12.71
C GLU A 426 -44.38 52.53 13.32
N CYS A 427 -43.34 52.87 12.58
CA CYS A 427 -41.96 52.85 13.04
C CYS A 427 -41.16 53.93 12.30
N GLY A 428 -40.03 54.30 12.89
CA GLY A 428 -39.09 55.26 12.31
C GLY A 428 -38.49 54.77 10.98
N LYS A 429 -37.57 55.56 10.43
CA LYS A 429 -36.89 55.20 9.18
C LYS A 429 -36.02 53.96 9.38
N LEU A 430 -36.22 52.94 8.54
CA LEU A 430 -35.39 51.74 8.55
C LEU A 430 -33.92 52.08 8.25
N ARG A 431 -33.00 51.46 9.00
CA ARG A 431 -31.56 51.68 8.94
C ARG A 431 -30.80 50.39 8.63
N ARG A 432 -29.61 50.51 8.06
CA ARG A 432 -28.67 49.39 7.96
C ARG A 432 -27.92 49.25 9.29
N ILE A 433 -27.57 48.02 9.64
CA ILE A 433 -26.58 47.76 10.69
C ILE A 433 -25.19 47.95 10.09
N SER A 434 -24.42 48.85 10.70
CA SER A 434 -23.03 49.17 10.34
C SER A 434 -22.12 47.97 10.47
#